data_AF-A0A1G8X9F9-F1
#
_entry.id   AF-A0A1G8X9F9-F1
#
_cell.length_a   1.000
_cell.length_b   1.000
_cell.length_c   1.000
_cell.angle_alpha   90.00
_cell.angle_beta   90.00
_cell.angle_gamma   90.00
#
_symmetry.space_group_name_H-M   'P 1'
#
loop_
_entity.id
_entity.type
_entity.pdbx_description
1 polymer ?
#
loop_
_entity_poly.entity_id
_entity_poly.type
_entity_poly.pdbx_seq_one_letter_code
_entity_poly.pdbx_strand_id
1 'polypeptide(L)'
;MTEGRQNSKRLLGRVAGAVTEKVVVTVDPDIVLEHVDLNALLSRVDLDAVLARVDIDALLARVDLNTLLADVDMDALLKDVDVEALVRRSGIPDIVAESTYSMAGSALDLARRQLVGLDVVVDRVVDRLMRRSEDELREGPPSLVADRRGTPDPSNGSARVRRMRRSVSGHYAGAISRAAAAAIDGLLIGGLYTLGVAGFSFLLDLFTSKSLTDDRSSLLGIAAFAIWAFSYVFISLAITGRTMGKGLTGLRVVRADGTAPEVRTMFVRTLMFPLSVVFFGIGLLLIVVQREHRSFHDLIAKTCVVYDWGDRSAEMPGPLSDFLNRAQPEAHPSEASRSRS
;
A
#
# COMPACT_ATOMS: atom_id res chain seq x y z
N MET A 1 -23.62 -108.65 -3.62
CA MET A 1 -22.59 -108.17 -2.67
C MET A 1 -22.75 -106.67 -2.36
N THR A 2 -23.95 -106.21 -1.98
CA THR A 2 -24.23 -104.75 -1.87
C THR A 2 -25.00 -104.31 -0.61
N GLU A 3 -25.64 -105.21 0.16
CA GLU A 3 -26.34 -104.83 1.41
C GLU A 3 -25.42 -104.69 2.63
N GLY A 4 -24.36 -105.49 2.75
CA GLY A 4 -23.45 -105.45 3.91
C GLY A 4 -22.69 -104.13 4.07
N ARG A 5 -22.44 -103.41 2.97
CA ARG A 5 -21.62 -102.18 2.98
C ARG A 5 -22.41 -100.93 3.39
N GLN A 6 -23.73 -100.92 3.20
CA GLN A 6 -24.60 -99.81 3.64
C GLN A 6 -24.89 -99.85 5.14
N ASN A 7 -25.04 -101.06 5.73
CA ASN A 7 -25.32 -101.19 7.15
C ASN A 7 -24.12 -100.81 8.02
N SER A 8 -22.89 -101.15 7.61
CA SER A 8 -21.68 -100.69 8.29
C SER A 8 -21.53 -99.16 8.27
N LYS A 9 -21.88 -98.48 7.17
CA LYS A 9 -21.80 -97.01 7.11
C LYS A 9 -22.82 -96.32 8.02
N ARG A 10 -24.03 -96.86 8.16
CA ARG A 10 -25.06 -96.32 9.07
C ARG A 10 -24.73 -96.58 10.55
N LEU A 11 -24.15 -97.74 10.87
CA LEU A 11 -23.66 -98.05 12.23
C LEU A 11 -22.46 -97.16 12.59
N LEU A 12 -21.49 -97.02 11.68
CA LEU A 12 -20.34 -96.13 11.88
C LEU A 12 -20.75 -94.66 12.03
N GLY A 13 -21.74 -94.18 11.27
CA GLY A 13 -22.25 -92.81 11.42
C GLY A 13 -22.93 -92.53 12.76
N ARG A 14 -23.64 -93.51 13.33
CA ARG A 14 -24.30 -93.36 14.66
C ARG A 14 -23.29 -93.44 15.81
N VAL A 15 -22.29 -94.32 15.70
CA VAL A 15 -21.22 -94.42 16.71
C VAL A 15 -20.29 -93.22 16.62
N ALA A 16 -19.94 -92.75 15.42
CA ALA A 16 -19.14 -91.55 15.24
C ALA A 16 -19.88 -90.30 15.76
N GLY A 17 -21.17 -90.12 15.46
CA GLY A 17 -21.95 -89.00 15.99
C GLY A 17 -21.99 -88.97 17.52
N ALA A 18 -22.25 -90.12 18.16
CA ALA A 18 -22.33 -90.23 19.62
C ALA A 18 -20.96 -90.05 20.32
N VAL A 19 -19.85 -90.40 19.66
CA VAL A 19 -18.49 -90.20 20.21
C VAL A 19 -18.01 -88.77 19.99
N THR A 20 -18.24 -88.17 18.82
CA THR A 20 -17.82 -86.80 18.52
C THR A 20 -18.53 -85.78 19.40
N GLU A 21 -19.84 -85.95 19.63
CA GLU A 21 -20.61 -85.07 20.51
C GLU A 21 -20.13 -85.14 21.96
N LYS A 22 -19.72 -86.33 22.43
CA LYS A 22 -19.23 -86.51 23.81
C LYS A 22 -17.79 -86.02 24.01
N VAL A 23 -16.95 -86.10 22.97
CA VAL A 23 -15.56 -85.61 23.01
C VAL A 23 -15.50 -84.08 22.98
N VAL A 24 -16.36 -83.42 22.20
CA VAL A 24 -16.40 -81.93 22.11
C VAL A 24 -16.86 -81.28 23.42
N VAL A 25 -17.67 -81.98 24.23
CA VAL A 25 -18.15 -81.45 25.52
C VAL A 25 -17.17 -81.72 26.68
N THR A 26 -16.22 -82.65 26.51
CA THR A 26 -15.31 -83.08 27.59
C THR A 26 -13.91 -82.50 27.44
N VAL A 27 -13.47 -82.17 26.23
CA VAL A 27 -12.14 -81.61 25.98
C VAL A 27 -12.23 -80.09 25.98
N ASP A 28 -11.51 -79.46 26.89
CA ASP A 28 -11.36 -78.00 26.93
C ASP A 28 -10.72 -77.52 25.62
N PRO A 29 -11.35 -76.60 24.86
CA PRO A 29 -10.80 -76.10 23.61
C PRO A 29 -9.39 -75.53 23.76
N ASP A 30 -9.04 -75.01 24.94
CA ASP A 30 -7.73 -74.41 25.20
C ASP A 30 -6.58 -75.45 25.10
N ILE A 31 -6.81 -76.70 25.51
CA ILE A 31 -5.82 -77.78 25.41
C ILE A 31 -5.57 -78.20 23.96
N VAL A 32 -6.61 -78.15 23.12
CA VAL A 32 -6.50 -78.48 21.69
C VAL A 32 -5.80 -77.36 20.93
N LEU A 33 -6.09 -76.10 21.27
CA LEU A 33 -5.48 -74.94 20.63
C LEU A 33 -3.97 -74.84 20.91
N GLU A 34 -3.51 -75.33 22.07
CA GLU A 34 -2.07 -75.33 22.44
C GLU A 34 -1.21 -76.24 21.53
N HIS A 35 -1.84 -77.24 20.90
CA HIS A 35 -1.17 -78.20 20.00
C HIS A 35 -1.44 -77.93 18.51
N VAL A 36 -2.19 -76.88 18.19
CA VAL A 36 -2.56 -76.52 16.82
C VAL A 36 -1.79 -75.27 16.41
N ASP A 37 -0.88 -75.42 15.45
CA ASP A 37 -0.20 -74.28 14.84
C ASP A 37 -1.17 -73.48 13.97
N LEU A 38 -1.72 -72.42 14.54
CA LEU A 38 -2.63 -71.51 13.88
C LEU A 38 -1.99 -70.86 12.64
N ASN A 39 -0.67 -70.65 12.60
CA ASN A 39 -0.01 -70.04 11.45
C ASN A 39 0.02 -71.01 10.25
N ALA A 40 0.20 -72.30 10.51
CA ALA A 40 0.15 -73.35 9.49
C ALA A 40 -1.27 -73.58 8.93
N LEU A 41 -2.31 -73.31 9.74
CA LEU A 41 -3.71 -73.33 9.29
C LEU A 41 -4.08 -72.05 8.53
N LEU A 42 -3.66 -70.88 9.01
CA LEU A 42 -3.92 -69.59 8.37
C LEU A 42 -3.27 -69.48 7.00
N SER A 43 -2.11 -70.10 6.78
CA SER A 43 -1.44 -70.15 5.47
C SER A 43 -2.16 -71.04 4.43
N ARG A 44 -3.20 -71.79 4.83
CA ARG A 44 -4.11 -72.50 3.92
C ARG A 44 -5.41 -71.75 3.65
N VAL A 45 -5.65 -70.64 4.35
CA VAL A 45 -6.83 -69.79 4.17
C VAL A 45 -6.42 -68.61 3.29
N ASP A 46 -7.02 -68.52 2.11
CA ASP A 46 -6.88 -67.37 1.23
C ASP A 46 -7.64 -66.18 1.83
N LEU A 47 -6.92 -65.30 2.51
CA LEU A 47 -7.48 -64.10 3.11
C LEU A 47 -7.98 -63.12 2.06
N ASP A 48 -7.44 -63.13 0.84
CA ASP A 48 -7.90 -62.26 -0.25
C ASP A 48 -9.30 -62.70 -0.72
N ALA A 49 -9.54 -64.02 -0.81
CA ALA A 49 -10.86 -64.56 -1.10
C ALA A 49 -11.90 -64.28 0.02
N VAL A 50 -11.45 -64.17 1.28
CA VAL A 50 -12.31 -63.78 2.40
C VAL A 50 -12.60 -62.28 2.36
N LEU A 51 -11.57 -61.45 2.16
CA LEU A 51 -11.69 -59.99 2.05
C LEU A 51 -12.52 -59.57 0.84
N ALA A 52 -12.48 -60.32 -0.27
CA ALA A 52 -13.34 -60.09 -1.44
C ALA A 52 -14.84 -60.30 -1.16
N ARG A 53 -15.20 -60.97 -0.06
CA ARG A 53 -16.59 -61.14 0.41
C ARG A 53 -16.98 -60.09 1.44
N VAL A 54 -16.03 -59.27 1.90
CA VAL A 54 -16.27 -58.16 2.83
C VAL A 54 -16.44 -56.90 2.00
N ASP A 55 -17.68 -56.42 1.93
CA ASP A 55 -18.00 -55.14 1.31
C ASP A 55 -17.59 -54.01 2.27
N ILE A 56 -16.41 -53.43 2.03
CA ILE A 56 -15.90 -52.32 2.82
C ILE A 56 -16.76 -51.07 2.61
N ASP A 57 -17.39 -50.89 1.46
CA ASP A 57 -18.27 -49.74 1.20
C ASP A 57 -19.55 -49.85 2.04
N ALA A 58 -20.11 -51.06 2.21
CA ALA A 58 -21.22 -51.31 3.11
C ALA A 58 -20.84 -51.14 4.60
N LEU A 59 -19.58 -51.40 4.97
CA LEU A 59 -19.07 -51.12 6.32
C LEU A 59 -18.88 -49.61 6.55
N LEU A 60 -18.31 -48.90 5.57
CA LEU A 60 -18.13 -47.45 5.62
C LEU A 60 -19.47 -46.70 5.60
N ALA A 61 -20.48 -47.22 4.90
CA ALA A 61 -21.84 -46.67 4.93
C ALA A 61 -22.52 -46.73 6.30
N ARG A 62 -22.02 -47.57 7.22
CA ARG A 62 -22.49 -47.65 8.61
C ARG A 62 -21.72 -46.71 9.56
N VAL A 63 -20.61 -46.13 9.09
CA VAL A 63 -19.81 -45.16 9.84
C VAL A 63 -20.20 -43.76 9.40
N ASP A 64 -21.02 -43.08 10.21
CA ASP A 64 -21.31 -41.67 9.96
C ASP A 64 -20.14 -40.80 10.41
N LEU A 65 -19.30 -40.44 9.44
CA LEU A 65 -18.18 -39.54 9.66
C LEU A 65 -18.63 -38.17 10.18
N ASN A 66 -19.87 -37.73 9.91
CA ASN A 66 -20.36 -36.45 10.44
C ASN A 66 -20.57 -36.53 11.95
N THR A 67 -21.03 -37.68 12.46
CA THR A 67 -21.14 -37.91 13.91
C THR A 67 -19.75 -37.98 14.55
N LEU A 68 -18.77 -38.60 13.90
CA LEU A 68 -17.38 -38.61 14.39
C LEU A 68 -16.71 -37.24 14.32
N LEU A 69 -17.04 -36.43 13.31
CA LEU A 69 -16.54 -35.05 13.16
C LEU A 69 -17.25 -34.06 14.10
N ALA A 70 -18.48 -34.36 14.54
CA ALA A 70 -19.22 -33.52 15.46
C ALA A 70 -18.57 -33.42 16.85
N ASP A 71 -17.82 -34.44 17.25
CA ASP A 71 -17.03 -34.45 18.50
C ASP A 71 -15.62 -33.85 18.32
N VAL A 72 -15.23 -33.47 17.10
CA VAL A 72 -13.94 -32.81 16.86
C VAL A 72 -14.09 -31.31 17.09
N ASP A 73 -13.56 -30.84 18.21
CA ASP A 73 -13.48 -29.42 18.53
C ASP A 73 -12.46 -28.71 17.63
N MET A 74 -12.98 -28.08 16.57
CA MET A 74 -12.19 -27.25 15.66
C MET A 74 -11.57 -26.05 16.37
N ASP A 75 -12.21 -25.53 17.42
CA ASP A 75 -11.69 -24.38 18.16
C ASP A 75 -10.47 -24.79 19.00
N ALA A 76 -10.48 -25.99 19.58
CA ALA A 76 -9.32 -26.56 20.27
C ALA A 76 -8.15 -26.84 19.31
N LEU A 77 -8.42 -27.35 18.10
CA LEU A 77 -7.39 -27.59 17.09
C LEU A 77 -6.83 -26.30 16.50
N LEU A 78 -7.65 -25.24 16.39
CA LEU A 78 -7.21 -23.92 15.92
C LEU A 78 -6.45 -23.12 17.00
N LYS A 79 -6.57 -23.49 18.27
CA LYS A 79 -5.92 -22.78 19.39
C LYS A 79 -4.40 -22.76 19.31
N ASP A 80 -3.80 -23.82 18.76
CA ASP A 80 -2.36 -23.94 18.58
C ASP A 80 -1.89 -23.47 17.18
N VAL A 81 -2.84 -23.11 16.30
CA VAL A 81 -2.53 -22.54 14.99
C VAL A 81 -2.40 -21.03 15.15
N ASP A 82 -1.16 -20.54 15.12
CA ASP A 82 -0.88 -19.10 15.09
C ASP A 82 -1.22 -18.52 13.71
N VAL A 83 -2.50 -18.20 13.54
CA VAL A 83 -3.01 -17.55 12.32
C VAL A 83 -2.28 -16.24 12.06
N GLU A 84 -1.85 -15.51 13.10
CA GLU A 84 -1.10 -14.27 12.94
C GLU A 84 0.27 -14.53 12.31
N ALA A 85 0.98 -15.58 12.73
CA ALA A 85 2.24 -16.01 12.12
C ALA A 85 2.06 -16.54 10.70
N LEU A 86 0.99 -17.29 10.42
CA LEU A 86 0.66 -17.74 9.06
C LEU A 86 0.37 -16.56 8.12
N VAL A 87 -0.40 -15.58 8.59
CA VAL A 87 -0.71 -14.37 7.81
C VAL A 87 0.57 -13.56 7.57
N ARG A 88 1.43 -13.39 8.57
CA ARG A 88 2.72 -12.69 8.41
C ARG A 88 3.66 -13.41 7.44
N ARG A 89 3.71 -14.74 7.49
CA ARG A 89 4.53 -15.58 6.59
C ARG A 89 4.03 -15.58 5.16
N SER A 90 2.73 -15.34 4.94
CA SER A 90 2.13 -15.29 3.61
C SER A 90 2.42 -14.01 2.83
N GLY A 91 3.00 -12.97 3.46
CA GLY A 91 3.29 -11.68 2.83
C GLY A 91 2.04 -10.86 2.49
N ILE A 92 0.84 -11.34 2.82
CA ILE A 92 -0.42 -10.64 2.57
C ILE A 92 -0.44 -9.22 3.19
N PRO A 93 0.07 -8.98 4.44
CA PRO A 93 0.12 -7.63 4.98
C PRO A 93 0.97 -6.67 4.13
N ASP A 94 2.11 -7.15 3.63
CA ASP A 94 3.02 -6.35 2.81
C ASP A 94 2.44 -6.10 1.41
N ILE A 95 1.77 -7.08 0.81
CA ILE A 95 1.07 -6.92 -0.48
C ILE A 95 -0.08 -5.92 -0.35
N VAL A 96 -0.87 -5.96 0.73
CA VAL A 96 -1.99 -5.02 0.95
C VAL A 96 -1.46 -3.61 1.19
N ALA A 97 -0.39 -3.47 1.99
CA ALA A 97 0.26 -2.18 2.20
C ALA A 97 0.83 -1.63 0.88
N GLU A 98 1.66 -2.41 0.19
CA GLU A 98 2.36 -1.99 -1.03
C GLU A 98 1.39 -1.71 -2.19
N SER A 99 0.32 -2.51 -2.33
CA SER A 99 -0.72 -2.27 -3.33
C SER A 99 -1.49 -0.98 -3.05
N THR A 100 -1.86 -0.70 -1.80
CA THR A 100 -2.62 0.51 -1.44
C THR A 100 -1.76 1.76 -1.62
N TYR A 101 -0.50 1.73 -1.18
CA TYR A 101 0.44 2.84 -1.34
C TYR A 101 0.82 3.07 -2.81
N SER A 102 1.00 2.01 -3.61
CA SER A 102 1.31 2.09 -5.04
C SER A 102 0.13 2.66 -5.85
N MET A 103 -1.10 2.22 -5.57
CA MET A 103 -2.30 2.73 -6.21
C MET A 103 -2.55 4.19 -5.83
N ALA A 104 -2.41 4.57 -4.56
CA ALA A 104 -2.55 5.95 -4.11
C ALA A 104 -1.50 6.87 -4.76
N GLY A 105 -0.24 6.44 -4.83
CA GLY A 105 0.83 7.19 -5.49
C GLY A 105 0.59 7.35 -7.00
N SER A 106 0.15 6.29 -7.68
CA SER A 106 -0.16 6.32 -9.10
C SER A 106 -1.36 7.23 -9.42
N ALA A 107 -2.40 7.18 -8.59
CA ALA A 107 -3.57 8.05 -8.72
C ALA A 107 -3.21 9.53 -8.48
N LEU A 108 -2.38 9.81 -7.46
CA LEU A 108 -1.87 11.16 -7.19
C LEU A 108 -1.03 11.68 -8.37
N ASP A 109 -0.14 10.86 -8.92
CA ASP A 109 0.68 11.24 -10.07
C ASP A 109 -0.19 11.48 -11.32
N LEU A 110 -1.26 10.73 -11.52
CA LEU A 110 -2.25 10.98 -12.57
C LEU A 110 -2.97 12.32 -12.35
N ALA A 111 -3.47 12.57 -11.13
CA ALA A 111 -4.16 13.81 -10.78
C ALA A 111 -3.25 15.02 -11.01
N ARG A 112 -1.99 14.97 -10.55
CA ARG A 112 -1.00 16.02 -10.79
C ARG A 112 -0.73 16.23 -12.27
N ARG A 113 -0.66 15.16 -13.09
CA ARG A 113 -0.46 15.28 -14.55
C ARG A 113 -1.66 15.96 -15.21
N GLN A 114 -2.87 15.65 -14.78
CA GLN A 114 -4.08 16.30 -15.28
C GLN A 114 -4.11 17.79 -14.91
N LEU A 115 -3.75 18.15 -13.68
CA LEU A 115 -3.67 19.55 -13.25
C LEU A 115 -2.68 20.36 -14.11
N VAL A 116 -1.47 19.82 -14.35
CA VAL A 116 -0.49 20.45 -15.25
C VAL A 116 -1.02 20.57 -16.68
N GLY A 117 -1.68 19.52 -17.19
CA GLY A 117 -2.27 19.55 -18.53
C GLY A 117 -3.33 20.64 -18.67
N LEU A 118 -4.16 20.81 -17.65
CA LEU A 118 -5.16 21.88 -17.59
C LEU A 118 -4.51 23.26 -17.50
N ASP A 119 -3.45 23.42 -16.71
CA ASP A 119 -2.69 24.68 -16.65
C ASP A 119 -2.13 25.07 -18.02
N VAL A 120 -1.53 24.13 -18.76
CA VAL A 120 -1.02 24.38 -20.13
C VAL A 120 -2.14 24.79 -21.10
N VAL A 121 -3.33 24.18 -20.98
CA VAL A 121 -4.49 24.54 -21.80
C VAL A 121 -4.95 25.96 -21.49
N VAL A 122 -5.07 26.31 -20.21
CA VAL A 122 -5.45 27.66 -19.77
C VAL A 122 -4.44 28.69 -20.24
N ASP A 123 -3.15 28.45 -20.00
CA ASP A 123 -2.07 29.35 -20.40
C ASP A 123 -2.10 29.60 -21.91
N ARG A 124 -2.28 28.54 -22.73
CA ARG A 124 -2.38 28.68 -24.18
C ARG A 124 -3.59 29.50 -24.62
N VAL A 125 -4.75 29.31 -23.99
CA VAL A 125 -5.96 30.10 -24.30
C VAL A 125 -5.73 31.56 -23.95
N VAL A 126 -5.12 31.84 -22.80
CA VAL A 126 -4.85 33.19 -22.31
C VAL A 126 -3.80 33.88 -23.16
N ASP A 127 -2.72 33.20 -23.50
CA ASP A 127 -1.67 33.73 -24.37
C ASP A 127 -2.20 34.03 -25.77
N ARG A 128 -3.09 33.17 -26.30
CA ARG A 128 -3.77 33.43 -27.57
C ARG A 128 -4.72 34.62 -27.50
N LEU A 129 -5.46 34.77 -26.39
CA LEU A 129 -6.37 35.90 -26.17
C LEU A 129 -5.60 37.22 -26.02
N MET A 130 -4.44 37.20 -25.34
CA MET A 130 -3.61 38.37 -25.06
C MET A 130 -2.57 38.67 -26.14
N ARG A 131 -2.44 37.83 -27.17
CA ARG A 131 -1.44 37.95 -28.26
C ARG A 131 0.00 38.13 -27.72
N ARG A 132 0.38 37.36 -26.70
CA ARG A 132 1.75 37.40 -26.14
C ARG A 132 2.73 36.70 -27.09
N SER A 133 3.93 37.26 -27.28
CA SER A 133 5.00 36.65 -28.09
C SER A 133 5.80 35.64 -27.26
N GLU A 134 6.21 34.52 -27.89
CA GLU A 134 6.95 33.43 -27.23
C GLU A 134 8.25 33.90 -26.57
N ASP A 135 8.90 34.93 -27.11
CA ASP A 135 10.15 35.50 -26.59
C ASP A 135 10.03 36.22 -25.23
N GLU A 136 8.80 36.54 -24.78
CA GLU A 136 8.56 37.21 -23.51
C GLU A 136 8.22 36.25 -22.35
N LEU A 137 8.04 34.96 -22.63
CA LEU A 137 7.61 33.97 -21.64
C LEU A 137 8.80 33.45 -20.82
N ARG A 138 8.86 33.82 -19.54
CA ARG A 138 9.78 33.21 -18.59
C ARG A 138 9.21 31.87 -18.13
N GLU A 139 9.85 30.77 -18.52
CA GLU A 139 9.43 29.41 -18.16
C GLU A 139 9.48 29.14 -16.64
N GLY A 140 10.37 29.81 -15.91
CA GLY A 140 10.57 29.64 -14.46
C GLY A 140 11.59 30.65 -13.90
N PRO A 141 11.83 30.65 -12.58
CA PRO A 141 12.79 31.57 -11.96
C PRO A 141 14.24 31.29 -12.41
N PRO A 142 15.09 32.33 -12.50
CA PRO A 142 16.39 32.23 -13.17
C PRO A 142 17.32 31.15 -12.63
N SER A 143 17.42 30.96 -11.32
CA SER A 143 18.35 29.97 -10.75
C SER A 143 17.94 28.52 -11.08
N LEU A 144 16.64 28.21 -11.05
CA LEU A 144 16.13 26.86 -11.31
C LEU A 144 16.17 26.49 -12.80
N VAL A 145 16.02 27.48 -13.68
CA VAL A 145 16.11 27.27 -15.14
C VAL A 145 17.56 27.25 -15.63
N ALA A 146 18.45 28.05 -15.02
CA ALA A 146 19.87 28.10 -15.37
C ALA A 146 20.61 26.82 -14.99
N ASP A 147 20.34 26.26 -13.81
CA ASP A 147 20.95 24.99 -13.35
C ASP A 147 20.59 23.83 -14.29
N ARG A 148 19.37 23.82 -14.84
CA ARG A 148 18.95 22.84 -15.87
C ARG A 148 19.60 23.07 -17.24
N ARG A 149 19.89 24.32 -17.61
CA ARG A 149 20.54 24.71 -18.87
C ARG A 149 22.08 24.60 -18.80
N GLY A 150 22.60 23.78 -17.89
CA GLY A 150 24.02 23.42 -17.85
C GLY A 150 24.58 23.17 -19.24
N THR A 151 25.77 23.73 -19.49
CA THR A 151 26.52 23.77 -20.74
C THR A 151 26.36 22.45 -21.51
N PRO A 152 25.92 22.47 -22.78
CA PRO A 152 25.75 21.24 -23.54
C PRO A 152 27.11 20.57 -23.72
N ASP A 153 27.34 19.47 -23.02
CA ASP A 153 28.44 18.54 -23.31
C ASP A 153 28.15 17.88 -24.68
N PRO A 154 28.95 18.17 -25.73
CA PRO A 154 28.73 17.63 -27.07
C PRO A 154 28.90 16.11 -27.15
N SER A 155 29.50 15.47 -26.14
CA SER A 155 29.92 14.07 -26.20
C SER A 155 28.85 13.06 -25.78
N ASN A 156 27.72 13.49 -25.21
CA ASN A 156 26.79 12.58 -24.54
C ASN A 156 25.45 12.42 -25.29
N GLY A 157 25.39 11.44 -26.21
CA GLY A 157 24.17 11.09 -26.96
C GLY A 157 22.96 10.71 -26.09
N SER A 158 23.18 10.31 -24.84
CA SER A 158 22.12 10.00 -23.86
C SER A 158 21.38 11.25 -23.34
N ALA A 159 22.01 12.44 -23.43
CA ALA A 159 21.39 13.72 -23.05
C ALA A 159 20.28 14.14 -24.03
N ARG A 160 20.22 13.53 -25.22
CA ARG A 160 19.19 13.78 -26.23
C ARG A 160 17.91 12.97 -25.96
N VAL A 161 18.05 11.75 -25.42
CA VAL A 161 16.91 10.91 -24.99
C VAL A 161 16.36 11.37 -23.64
N ARG A 162 17.21 11.80 -22.70
CA ARG A 162 16.79 12.45 -21.44
C ARG A 162 16.01 13.75 -21.67
N ARG A 163 16.28 14.44 -22.79
CA ARG A 163 15.57 15.65 -23.25
C ARG A 163 14.10 15.43 -23.61
N MET A 164 13.67 14.19 -23.85
CA MET A 164 12.32 13.88 -24.34
C MET A 164 11.27 13.70 -23.22
N ARG A 165 11.69 13.48 -21.98
CA ARG A 165 10.82 13.60 -20.79
C ARG A 165 10.99 15.01 -20.21
N ARG A 166 10.20 15.98 -20.69
CA ARG A 166 10.17 17.33 -20.09
C ARG A 166 9.85 17.21 -18.60
N SER A 167 10.84 17.38 -17.74
CA SER A 167 10.62 17.50 -16.30
C SER A 167 9.96 18.84 -16.04
N VAL A 168 8.67 18.83 -15.74
CA VAL A 168 7.86 20.04 -15.47
C VAL A 168 8.36 20.76 -14.21
N SER A 169 9.13 20.08 -13.35
CA SER A 169 9.79 20.66 -12.19
C SER A 169 10.62 21.90 -12.55
N GLY A 170 10.49 22.97 -11.77
CA GLY A 170 11.16 24.27 -11.95
C GLY A 170 10.38 25.30 -12.76
N HIS A 171 9.29 24.93 -13.43
CA HIS A 171 8.45 25.87 -14.16
C HIS A 171 7.46 26.58 -13.23
N TYR A 172 7.04 27.79 -13.58
CA TYR A 172 5.98 28.48 -12.85
C TYR A 172 4.69 27.66 -12.85
N ALA A 173 4.10 27.51 -11.67
CA ALA A 173 2.84 26.80 -11.52
C ALA A 173 1.65 27.62 -12.00
N GLY A 174 0.78 27.00 -12.81
CA GLY A 174 -0.42 27.63 -13.34
C GLY A 174 -1.53 27.83 -12.31
N ALA A 175 -2.60 28.50 -12.74
CA ALA A 175 -3.71 28.89 -11.88
C ALA A 175 -4.54 27.71 -11.34
N ILE A 176 -4.72 26.65 -12.13
CA ILE A 176 -5.53 25.48 -11.77
C ILE A 176 -4.83 24.65 -10.71
N SER A 177 -3.54 24.34 -10.87
CA SER A 177 -2.79 23.63 -9.82
C SER A 177 -2.78 24.39 -8.50
N ARG A 178 -2.66 25.73 -8.55
CA ARG A 178 -2.73 26.58 -7.35
C ARG A 178 -4.12 26.59 -6.73
N ALA A 179 -5.18 26.66 -7.54
CA ALA A 179 -6.56 26.61 -7.06
C ALA A 179 -6.87 25.25 -6.42
N ALA A 180 -6.43 24.15 -7.02
CA ALA A 180 -6.57 22.80 -6.44
C ALA A 180 -5.83 22.69 -5.11
N ALA A 181 -4.59 23.19 -5.02
CA ALA A 181 -3.84 23.22 -3.77
C ALA A 181 -4.57 24.04 -2.69
N ALA A 182 -5.07 25.23 -3.03
CA ALA A 182 -5.81 26.09 -2.12
C ALA A 182 -7.14 25.48 -1.67
N ALA A 183 -7.83 24.75 -2.55
CA ALA A 183 -9.06 24.02 -2.20
C ALA A 183 -8.77 22.90 -1.19
N ILE A 184 -7.71 22.11 -1.43
CA ILE A 184 -7.28 21.06 -0.48
C ILE A 184 -6.89 21.68 0.87
N ASP A 185 -6.07 22.74 0.86
CA ASP A 185 -5.67 23.42 2.09
C ASP A 185 -6.90 24.01 2.82
N GLY A 186 -7.85 24.60 2.10
CA GLY A 186 -9.09 25.13 2.68
C GLY A 186 -9.95 24.06 3.34
N LEU A 187 -10.09 22.89 2.70
CA LEU A 187 -10.80 21.74 3.28
C LEU A 187 -10.09 21.21 4.53
N LEU A 188 -8.75 21.13 4.51
CA LEU A 188 -7.97 20.69 5.67
C LEU A 188 -8.08 21.67 6.83
N ILE A 189 -7.89 22.98 6.57
CA ILE A 189 -7.97 24.03 7.59
C ILE A 189 -9.37 24.05 8.20
N GLY A 190 -10.41 24.11 7.36
CA GLY A 190 -11.80 24.13 7.79
C GLY A 190 -12.21 22.86 8.53
N GLY A 191 -11.96 21.70 7.94
CA GLY A 191 -12.31 20.41 8.52
C GLY A 191 -11.62 20.16 9.86
N LEU A 192 -10.32 20.42 9.96
CA LEU A 192 -9.56 20.21 11.19
C LEU A 192 -9.95 21.22 12.28
N TYR A 193 -10.26 22.47 11.91
CA TYR A 193 -10.79 23.45 12.84
C TYR A 193 -12.17 23.04 13.37
N THR A 194 -13.09 22.68 12.48
CA THR A 194 -14.45 22.23 12.87
C THR A 194 -14.38 21.00 13.76
N LEU A 195 -13.54 20.01 13.42
CA LEU A 195 -13.35 18.82 14.24
C LEU A 195 -12.75 19.17 15.61
N GLY A 196 -11.76 20.07 15.65
CA GLY A 196 -11.14 20.54 16.88
C GLY A 196 -12.13 21.26 17.79
N VAL A 197 -12.92 22.19 17.24
CA VAL A 197 -13.98 22.89 17.98
C VAL A 197 -15.06 21.92 18.44
N ALA A 198 -15.53 21.01 17.58
CA ALA A 198 -16.55 20.03 17.96
C ALA A 198 -16.07 19.11 19.09
N GLY A 199 -14.84 18.60 18.99
CA GLY A 199 -14.23 17.77 20.04
C GLY A 199 -14.03 18.55 21.35
N PHE A 200 -13.55 19.79 21.28
CA PHE A 200 -13.38 20.64 22.46
C PHE A 200 -14.71 20.99 23.12
N SER A 201 -15.73 21.34 22.34
CA SER A 201 -17.09 21.57 22.83
C SER A 201 -17.66 20.33 23.52
N PHE A 202 -17.51 19.16 22.91
CA PHE A 202 -17.94 17.88 23.49
C PHE A 202 -17.28 17.62 24.86
N LEU A 203 -15.97 17.87 24.97
CA LEU A 203 -15.25 17.73 26.24
C LEU A 203 -15.72 18.75 27.29
N LEU A 204 -15.96 20.01 26.91
CA LEU A 204 -16.45 21.02 27.85
C LEU A 204 -17.85 20.70 28.38
N ASP A 205 -18.75 20.22 27.52
CA ASP A 205 -20.08 19.78 27.92
C ASP A 205 -19.99 18.58 28.87
N LEU A 206 -19.10 17.62 28.58
CA LEU A 206 -18.89 16.43 29.40
C LEU A 206 -18.39 16.75 30.82
N PHE A 207 -17.51 17.74 30.97
CA PHE A 207 -16.82 18.02 32.24
C PHE A 207 -17.32 19.25 33.01
N THR A 208 -17.90 20.25 32.34
CA THR A 208 -18.11 21.59 32.93
C THR A 208 -19.55 22.10 32.77
N SER A 209 -20.44 21.39 32.10
CA SER A 209 -21.82 21.81 31.81
C SER A 209 -21.93 23.20 31.15
N LYS A 210 -20.87 23.65 30.47
CA LYS A 210 -20.78 24.95 29.79
C LYS A 210 -20.83 24.74 28.28
N SER A 211 -21.84 25.31 27.62
CA SER A 211 -21.93 25.31 26.16
C SER A 211 -21.22 26.51 25.54
N LEU A 212 -20.59 26.30 24.39
CA LEU A 212 -19.91 27.35 23.60
C LEU A 212 -20.83 28.05 22.57
N THR A 213 -22.13 27.75 22.59
CA THR A 213 -23.12 28.14 21.57
C THR A 213 -23.72 29.54 21.77
N ASP A 214 -23.07 30.44 22.50
CA ASP A 214 -23.56 31.81 22.74
C ASP A 214 -23.12 32.78 21.63
N ASP A 215 -23.93 33.76 21.25
CA ASP A 215 -23.69 34.64 20.08
C ASP A 215 -22.37 35.44 20.16
N ARG A 216 -21.89 35.71 21.39
CA ARG A 216 -20.58 36.36 21.62
C ARG A 216 -19.37 35.47 21.28
N SER A 217 -19.57 34.15 21.14
CA SER A 217 -18.52 33.21 20.73
C SER A 217 -18.22 33.28 19.23
N SER A 218 -19.08 33.91 18.42
CA SER A 218 -18.89 34.00 16.96
C SER A 218 -17.65 34.83 16.58
N LEU A 219 -17.43 36.00 17.19
CA LEU A 219 -16.24 36.81 16.93
C LEU A 219 -14.95 36.13 17.41
N LEU A 220 -15.00 35.46 18.57
CA LEU A 220 -13.87 34.68 19.08
C LEU A 220 -13.59 33.47 18.21
N GLY A 221 -14.62 32.81 17.68
CA GLY A 221 -14.51 31.70 16.72
C GLY A 221 -13.87 32.16 15.42
N ILE A 222 -14.30 33.29 14.85
CA ILE A 222 -13.68 33.88 13.65
C ILE A 222 -12.20 34.22 13.91
N ALA A 223 -11.89 34.85 15.03
CA ALA A 223 -10.50 35.16 15.40
C ALA A 223 -9.67 33.89 15.59
N ALA A 224 -10.20 32.88 16.27
CA ALA A 224 -9.55 31.59 16.47
C ALA A 224 -9.33 30.86 15.14
N PHE A 225 -10.31 30.88 14.23
CA PHE A 225 -10.19 30.31 12.89
C PHE A 225 -9.12 31.04 12.07
N ALA A 226 -9.09 32.38 12.13
CA ALA A 226 -8.07 33.16 11.44
C ALA A 226 -6.66 32.87 11.98
N ILE A 227 -6.48 32.79 13.30
CA ILE A 227 -5.21 32.42 13.94
C ILE A 227 -4.81 30.98 13.59
N TRP A 228 -5.76 30.05 13.57
CA TRP A 228 -5.55 28.66 13.19
C TRP A 228 -5.10 28.54 11.73
N ALA A 229 -5.84 29.16 10.81
CA ALA A 229 -5.52 29.18 9.39
C ALA A 229 -4.16 29.84 9.12
N PHE A 230 -3.89 30.98 9.79
CA PHE A 230 -2.60 31.65 9.71
C PHE A 230 -1.47 30.75 10.19
N SER A 231 -1.62 30.13 11.37
CA SER A 231 -0.62 29.23 11.95
C SER A 231 -0.33 28.05 11.02
N TYR A 232 -1.38 27.40 10.52
CA TYR A 232 -1.24 26.28 9.58
C TYR A 232 -0.43 26.67 8.34
N VAL A 233 -0.82 27.76 7.66
CA VAL A 233 -0.16 28.20 6.43
C VAL A 233 1.26 28.68 6.71
N PHE A 234 1.45 29.52 7.72
CA PHE A 234 2.75 30.10 8.04
C PHE A 234 3.76 29.02 8.45
N ILE A 235 3.40 28.14 9.40
CA ILE A 235 4.31 27.09 9.90
C ILE A 235 4.67 26.14 8.76
N SER A 236 3.69 25.69 7.97
CA SER A 236 3.94 24.77 6.85
C SER A 236 4.91 25.38 5.83
N LEU A 237 4.69 26.64 5.45
CA LEU A 237 5.54 27.35 4.51
C LEU A 237 6.92 27.69 5.07
N ALA A 238 7.02 28.03 6.36
CA ALA A 238 8.30 28.33 7.01
C ALA A 238 9.19 27.09 7.12
N ILE A 239 8.62 25.92 7.40
CA ILE A 239 9.37 24.66 7.58
C ILE A 239 9.69 24.01 6.22
N THR A 240 8.69 23.86 5.36
CA THR A 240 8.83 23.02 4.15
C THR A 240 8.79 23.80 2.83
N GLY A 241 8.47 25.11 2.88
CA GLY A 241 8.18 25.89 1.67
C GLY A 241 6.89 25.44 0.95
N ARG A 242 6.10 24.57 1.58
CA ARG A 242 4.90 23.94 1.03
C ARG A 242 3.81 23.86 2.10
N THR A 243 2.56 23.98 1.69
CA THR A 243 1.42 23.51 2.48
C THR A 243 1.11 22.06 2.10
N MET A 244 0.25 21.36 2.84
CA MET A 244 -0.07 19.97 2.49
C MET A 244 -0.72 19.87 1.10
N GLY A 245 -1.64 20.78 0.76
CA GLY A 245 -2.23 20.86 -0.57
C GLY A 245 -1.21 21.16 -1.67
N LYS A 246 -0.22 22.02 -1.40
CA LYS A 246 0.91 22.25 -2.33
C LYS A 246 1.79 21.01 -2.48
N GLY A 247 2.08 20.29 -1.41
CA GLY A 247 2.81 19.02 -1.48
C GLY A 247 2.07 17.97 -2.32
N LEU A 248 0.76 17.83 -2.12
CA LEU A 248 -0.08 16.90 -2.87
C LEU A 248 -0.18 17.26 -4.36
N THR A 249 -0.21 18.53 -4.71
CA THR A 249 -0.25 18.99 -6.12
C THR A 249 1.13 19.11 -6.78
N GLY A 250 2.22 18.85 -6.04
CA GLY A 250 3.58 18.94 -6.56
C GLY A 250 4.06 20.38 -6.74
N LEU A 251 3.64 21.28 -5.86
CA LEU A 251 3.98 22.70 -5.84
C LEU A 251 4.94 23.04 -4.71
N ARG A 252 5.76 24.07 -4.92
CA ARG A 252 6.64 24.65 -3.91
C ARG A 252 6.74 26.16 -4.04
N VAL A 253 6.82 26.84 -2.91
CA VAL A 253 7.09 28.27 -2.85
C VAL A 253 8.61 28.48 -2.77
N VAL A 254 9.13 29.26 -3.71
CA VAL A 254 10.54 29.68 -3.75
C VAL A 254 10.60 31.21 -3.85
N ARG A 255 11.76 31.79 -3.58
CA ARG A 255 11.98 33.22 -3.82
C ARG A 255 11.93 33.51 -5.33
N ALA A 256 11.68 34.75 -5.74
CA ALA A 256 11.55 35.11 -7.16
C ALA A 256 12.81 34.83 -7.99
N ASP A 257 13.98 34.72 -7.35
CA ASP A 257 15.24 34.30 -7.97
C ASP A 257 15.37 32.78 -8.10
N GLY A 258 14.54 32.01 -7.38
CA GLY A 258 14.52 30.55 -7.30
C GLY A 258 15.27 29.97 -6.09
N THR A 259 15.77 30.82 -5.18
CA THR A 259 16.48 30.39 -3.96
C THR A 259 15.52 29.98 -2.84
N ALA A 260 16.08 29.36 -1.79
CA ALA A 260 15.34 29.00 -0.59
C ALA A 260 14.77 30.26 0.11
N PRO A 261 13.48 30.27 0.46
CA PRO A 261 12.83 31.43 1.05
C PRO A 261 13.18 31.62 2.54
N GLU A 262 13.36 32.89 2.94
CA GLU A 262 13.55 33.27 4.35
C GLU A 262 12.23 33.18 5.13
N VAL A 263 12.30 32.89 6.44
CA VAL A 263 11.13 32.78 7.33
C VAL A 263 10.31 34.09 7.36
N ARG A 264 10.98 35.25 7.42
CA ARG A 264 10.33 36.57 7.38
C ARG A 264 9.54 36.77 6.10
N THR A 265 10.08 36.32 4.97
CA THR A 265 9.40 36.40 3.68
C THR A 265 8.11 35.58 3.70
N MET A 266 8.13 34.39 4.31
CA MET A 266 6.93 33.56 4.48
C MET A 266 5.91 34.17 5.44
N PHE A 267 6.38 34.87 6.48
CA PHE A 267 5.50 35.61 7.39
C PHE A 267 4.73 36.70 6.65
N VAL A 268 5.44 37.59 5.93
CA VAL A 268 4.83 38.67 5.15
C VAL A 268 3.89 38.09 4.08
N ARG A 269 4.34 37.04 3.38
CA ARG A 269 3.52 36.33 2.37
C ARG A 269 2.20 35.82 2.96
N THR A 270 2.25 35.24 4.17
CA THR A 270 1.06 34.67 4.83
C THR A 270 0.15 35.76 5.37
N LEU A 271 0.71 36.84 5.92
CA LEU A 271 -0.07 37.99 6.41
C LEU A 271 -0.84 38.69 5.28
N MET A 272 -0.26 38.74 4.07
CA MET A 272 -0.89 39.35 2.89
C MET A 272 -1.86 38.40 2.16
N PHE A 273 -1.87 37.11 2.50
CA PHE A 273 -2.71 36.13 1.83
C PHE A 273 -4.22 36.40 2.02
N PRO A 274 -4.75 36.69 3.22
CA PRO A 274 -6.17 37.03 3.41
C PRO A 274 -6.60 38.23 2.57
N LEU A 275 -5.75 39.25 2.43
CA LEU A 275 -6.04 40.40 1.59
C LEU A 275 -6.23 39.99 0.12
N SER A 276 -5.38 39.09 -0.38
CA SER A 276 -5.51 38.51 -1.72
C SER A 276 -6.79 37.68 -1.90
N VAL A 277 -7.29 37.02 -0.84
CA VAL A 277 -8.53 36.23 -0.85
C VAL A 277 -9.75 37.15 -0.75
N VAL A 278 -9.72 38.21 0.06
CA VAL A 278 -10.82 39.18 0.16
C VAL A 278 -11.06 39.90 -1.17
N PHE A 279 -9.99 40.18 -1.91
CA PHE A 279 -10.11 40.67 -3.28
C PHE A 279 -10.52 39.59 -4.31
N PHE A 280 -10.86 38.37 -3.83
CA PHE A 280 -11.46 37.12 -4.38
C PHE A 280 -11.34 36.83 -5.88
N GLY A 281 -11.50 37.82 -6.75
CA GLY A 281 -11.23 37.73 -8.19
C GLY A 281 -9.83 38.18 -8.60
N ILE A 282 -9.26 39.24 -8.00
CA ILE A 282 -8.05 39.88 -8.53
C ILE A 282 -6.80 39.02 -8.34
N GLY A 283 -6.68 38.27 -7.23
CA GLY A 283 -5.50 37.45 -6.97
C GLY A 283 -5.33 36.29 -7.96
N LEU A 284 -6.41 35.61 -8.31
CA LEU A 284 -6.45 34.53 -9.32
C LEU A 284 -6.35 35.11 -10.74
N LEU A 285 -7.04 36.23 -10.99
CA LEU A 285 -7.00 36.92 -12.26
C LEU A 285 -5.60 37.49 -12.54
N LEU A 286 -4.87 37.98 -11.53
CA LEU A 286 -3.46 38.35 -11.67
C LEU A 286 -2.56 37.16 -11.98
N ILE A 287 -2.80 35.97 -11.40
CA ILE A 287 -2.01 34.78 -11.74
C ILE A 287 -2.18 34.44 -13.22
N VAL A 288 -3.41 34.50 -13.74
CA VAL A 288 -3.70 34.20 -15.16
C VAL A 288 -3.20 35.30 -16.09
N VAL A 289 -3.35 36.57 -15.69
CA VAL A 289 -3.04 37.74 -16.52
C VAL A 289 -1.57 38.18 -16.42
N GLN A 290 -0.83 37.84 -15.37
CA GLN A 290 0.60 38.15 -15.27
C GLN A 290 1.47 37.02 -15.81
N ARG A 291 2.50 37.42 -16.57
CA ARG A 291 3.46 36.52 -17.23
C ARG A 291 4.28 35.64 -16.28
N GLU A 292 4.46 36.05 -15.02
CA GLU A 292 5.25 35.30 -14.03
C GLU A 292 4.35 34.49 -13.07
N HIS A 293 3.05 34.43 -13.36
CA HIS A 293 2.03 33.73 -12.55
C HIS A 293 2.10 34.08 -11.05
N ARG A 294 2.48 35.32 -10.70
CA ARG A 294 2.60 35.73 -9.29
C ARG A 294 1.28 36.31 -8.81
N SER A 295 0.84 35.85 -7.65
CA SER A 295 -0.30 36.45 -6.96
C SER A 295 0.11 37.77 -6.26
N PHE A 296 -0.87 38.56 -5.82
CA PHE A 296 -0.60 39.82 -5.12
C PHE A 296 0.31 39.65 -3.89
N HIS A 297 0.06 38.62 -3.08
CA HIS A 297 0.88 38.31 -1.92
C HIS A 297 2.28 37.78 -2.29
N ASP A 298 2.41 37.13 -3.45
CA ASP A 298 3.70 36.69 -3.98
C ASP A 298 4.55 37.88 -4.46
N LEU A 299 3.93 38.89 -5.08
CA LEU A 299 4.61 40.11 -5.54
C LEU A 299 5.19 40.90 -4.36
N ILE A 300 4.40 41.12 -3.31
CA ILE A 300 4.84 41.83 -2.11
C ILE A 300 5.97 41.07 -1.41
N ALA A 301 5.83 39.75 -1.28
CA ALA A 301 6.82 38.91 -0.63
C ALA A 301 8.02 38.57 -1.53
N LYS A 302 8.03 38.99 -2.81
CA LYS A 302 9.05 38.58 -3.81
C LYS A 302 9.24 37.05 -3.87
N THR A 303 8.13 36.33 -3.83
CA THR A 303 8.09 34.86 -3.96
C THR A 303 7.41 34.44 -5.26
N CYS A 304 7.54 33.17 -5.60
CA CYS A 304 6.81 32.55 -6.70
C CYS A 304 6.53 31.08 -6.36
N VAL A 305 5.56 30.49 -7.05
CA VAL A 305 5.22 29.07 -6.92
C VAL A 305 5.66 28.33 -8.17
N VAL A 306 6.43 27.27 -7.97
CA VAL A 306 6.96 26.42 -9.03
C VAL A 306 6.46 24.99 -8.84
N TYR A 307 6.37 24.23 -9.94
CA TYR A 307 6.24 22.79 -9.83
C TYR A 307 7.54 22.22 -9.26
N ASP A 308 7.42 21.40 -8.22
CA ASP A 308 8.51 20.66 -7.62
C ASP A 308 7.95 19.30 -7.20
N TRP A 309 8.12 18.33 -8.09
CA TRP A 309 7.66 16.94 -7.92
C TRP A 309 8.71 16.06 -7.22
N GLY A 310 9.80 16.68 -6.74
CA GLY A 310 11.00 16.00 -6.29
C GLY A 310 11.80 15.45 -7.47
N ASP A 311 13.10 15.79 -7.53
CA ASP A 311 14.03 14.93 -8.26
C ASP A 311 14.11 13.63 -7.46
N ARG A 312 13.28 12.65 -7.82
CA ARG A 312 13.62 11.27 -7.48
C ARG A 312 14.81 10.95 -8.35
N SER A 313 16.02 11.10 -7.81
CA SER A 313 17.19 10.39 -8.30
C SER A 313 16.72 8.96 -8.50
N ALA A 314 16.62 8.50 -9.75
CA ALA A 314 16.23 7.13 -10.01
C ALA A 314 17.40 6.25 -9.55
N GLU A 315 17.41 5.89 -8.28
CA GLU A 315 18.29 4.86 -7.76
C GLU A 315 17.84 3.55 -8.40
N MET A 316 18.78 2.86 -9.05
CA MET A 316 18.50 1.55 -9.62
C MET A 316 18.05 0.62 -8.48
N PRO A 317 17.03 -0.25 -8.69
CA PRO A 317 16.60 -1.19 -7.66
C PRO A 317 17.81 -1.93 -7.09
N GLY A 318 17.90 -2.05 -5.76
CA GLY A 318 19.05 -2.63 -5.06
C GLY A 318 19.66 -3.88 -5.73
N PRO A 319 18.85 -4.85 -6.19
CA PRO A 319 19.36 -6.04 -6.88
C PRO A 319 20.11 -5.75 -8.19
N LEU A 320 19.68 -4.74 -8.95
CA LEU A 320 20.31 -4.35 -10.22
C LEU A 320 21.59 -3.55 -9.98
N SER A 321 21.59 -2.70 -8.95
CA SER A 321 22.78 -1.99 -8.48
C SER A 321 23.87 -2.97 -8.02
N ASP A 322 23.48 -3.99 -7.25
CA ASP A 322 24.39 -5.05 -6.79
C ASP A 322 24.91 -5.92 -7.94
N PHE A 323 24.08 -6.19 -8.95
CA PHE A 323 24.51 -6.92 -10.14
C PHE A 323 25.52 -6.11 -10.97
N LEU A 324 25.26 -4.82 -11.19
CA LEU A 324 26.14 -3.95 -11.97
C LEU A 324 27.47 -3.68 -11.26
N ASN A 325 27.45 -3.53 -9.93
CA ASN A 325 28.68 -3.38 -9.14
C ASN A 325 29.54 -4.64 -9.15
N ARG A 326 28.92 -5.83 -9.21
CA ARG A 326 29.65 -7.09 -9.41
C ARG A 326 30.13 -7.29 -10.84
N ALA A 327 29.43 -6.70 -11.82
CA ALA A 327 29.76 -6.81 -13.24
C ALA A 327 30.79 -5.78 -13.71
N GLN A 328 31.12 -4.75 -12.92
CA GLN A 328 32.25 -3.86 -13.17
C GLN A 328 33.54 -4.50 -12.64
N PRO A 329 34.44 -4.99 -13.51
CA PRO A 329 35.76 -5.42 -13.08
C PRO A 329 36.52 -4.18 -12.62
N GLU A 330 37.18 -4.26 -11.47
CA GLU A 330 37.99 -3.16 -10.91
C GLU A 330 38.83 -2.51 -12.01
N ALA A 331 38.58 -1.22 -12.28
CA ALA A 331 39.49 -0.43 -13.07
C ALA A 331 40.81 -0.36 -12.29
N HIS A 332 41.78 -1.19 -12.70
CA HIS A 332 43.13 -1.22 -12.17
C HIS A 332 43.64 0.22 -11.97
N PRO A 333 44.05 0.61 -10.75
CA PRO A 333 44.77 1.87 -10.60
C PRO A 333 46.05 1.75 -11.42
N SER A 334 46.11 2.57 -12.47
CA SER A 334 47.22 2.64 -13.42
C SER A 334 48.56 2.76 -12.71
N GLU A 335 49.49 1.89 -13.07
CA GLU A 335 50.93 2.03 -12.86
C GLU A 335 51.39 3.41 -13.37
N ALA A 336 51.42 4.41 -12.50
CA ALA A 336 51.97 5.73 -12.79
C ALA A 336 52.70 6.30 -11.57
N SER A 337 53.64 5.52 -11.01
CA SER A 337 54.68 6.06 -10.11
C SER A 337 56.07 5.44 -10.30
N ARG A 338 56.33 4.76 -11.43
CA ARG A 338 57.69 4.43 -11.88
C ARG A 338 58.14 5.34 -13.03
N SER A 339 58.29 6.63 -12.76
CA SER A 339 59.44 7.41 -13.22
C SER A 339 59.41 8.80 -12.58
N ARG A 340 60.24 8.98 -11.55
CA ARG A 340 60.90 10.24 -11.14
C ARG A 340 61.58 10.02 -9.79
N SER A 341 62.81 9.51 -9.87
CA SER A 341 64.03 9.98 -9.19
C SER A 341 64.99 8.81 -9.02
#